data_AF-A0A6N9C0H5-F1
#
_entry.id   AF-A0A6N9C0H5-F1
#
_cell.length_a   1.000
_cell.length_b   1.000
_cell.length_c   1.000
_cell.angle_alpha   90.00
_cell.angle_beta   90.00
_cell.angle_gamma   90.00
#
_symmetry.space_group_name_H-M   'P 1'
#
loop_
_entity.id
_entity.type
_entity.pdbx_description
1 polymer ?
#
loop_
_entity_poly.entity_id
_entity_poly.type
_entity_poly.pdbx_seq_one_letter_code
_entity_poly.pdbx_strand_id
1 'polypeptide(L)'
;MCIRDSFSGSYSMGPRGEDGEVTVDDMLGRLGWFRNPGVADREWTRYDISRRKRGMFDDFEARDLDGDGDVDFVGTRGNSAPYDGVFWLEQVRTEAPMPAFTRARAADSVEMPLPPG
;
A
#
# COMPACT_ATOMS: atom_id res chain seq x y z
N MET A 1 18.41 -15.47 13.18
CA MET A 1 17.07 -14.91 12.92
C MET A 1 16.99 -14.58 11.44
N CYS A 2 16.08 -15.18 10.68
CA CYS A 2 15.86 -14.78 9.29
C CYS A 2 15.11 -13.45 9.32
N ILE A 3 15.79 -12.36 8.98
CA ILE A 3 15.17 -11.04 8.93
C ILE A 3 14.39 -10.99 7.60
N ARG A 4 13.10 -10.69 7.68
CA ARG A 4 12.19 -10.61 6.52
C ARG A 4 11.94 -9.16 6.16
N ASP A 5 11.50 -8.94 4.94
CA ASP A 5 10.97 -7.64 4.51
C ASP A 5 9.74 -7.25 5.33
N SER A 6 9.36 -5.98 5.28
CA SER A 6 8.19 -5.44 5.99
C SER A 6 7.22 -4.79 5.03
N PHE A 7 5.93 -5.01 5.24
CA PHE A 7 4.85 -4.33 4.55
C PHE A 7 4.05 -3.54 5.58
N SER A 8 3.68 -2.30 5.27
CA SER A 8 2.91 -1.47 6.20
C SER A 8 2.00 -0.47 5.50
N GLY A 9 0.96 -0.09 6.22
CA GLY A 9 -0.03 0.90 5.85
C GLY A 9 0.03 2.15 6.73
N SER A 10 -0.48 3.27 6.21
CA SER A 10 -0.73 4.48 7.00
C SER A 10 -2.18 4.94 6.86
N TYR A 11 -2.56 5.90 7.69
CA TYR A 11 -3.87 6.52 7.65
C TYR A 11 -3.82 7.98 7.18
N SER A 12 -4.87 8.38 6.49
CA SER A 12 -5.17 9.76 6.11
C SER A 12 -5.86 10.49 7.26
N MET A 13 -5.60 11.80 7.35
CA MET A 13 -6.26 12.69 8.33
C MET A 13 -7.46 13.47 7.74
N GLY A 14 -7.65 13.41 6.41
CA GLY A 14 -8.71 14.11 5.70
C GLY A 14 -10.11 13.52 5.90
N PRO A 15 -11.12 14.09 5.21
CA PRO A 15 -12.50 13.61 5.26
C PRO A 15 -12.64 12.13 4.88
N ARG A 16 -13.55 11.42 5.55
CA ARG A 16 -13.78 9.98 5.35
C ARG A 16 -14.55 9.67 4.05
N GLY A 17 -15.51 10.52 3.72
CA GLY A 17 -16.51 10.26 2.67
C GLY A 17 -16.21 10.86 1.31
N GLU A 18 -15.21 11.74 1.22
CA GLU A 18 -14.91 12.49 0.00
C GLU A 18 -13.42 12.83 -0.10
N ASP A 19 -12.93 12.96 -1.33
CA ASP A 19 -11.56 13.33 -1.59
C ASP A 19 -11.39 14.82 -1.29
N GLY A 20 -11.07 15.14 -0.04
CA GLY A 20 -10.89 16.51 0.41
C GLY A 20 -9.78 17.26 -0.34
N GLU A 21 -9.75 18.57 -0.12
CA GLU A 21 -8.65 19.42 -0.55
C GLU A 21 -7.42 19.13 0.31
N VAL A 22 -6.46 18.43 -0.27
CA VAL A 22 -5.20 18.02 0.36
C VAL A 22 -4.05 18.23 -0.60
N THR A 23 -2.87 18.46 -0.03
CA THR A 23 -1.60 18.68 -0.70
C THR A 23 -0.71 17.44 -0.60
N VAL A 24 0.43 17.49 -1.28
CA VAL A 24 1.42 16.40 -1.23
C VAL A 24 2.08 16.28 0.14
N ASP A 25 2.03 17.31 0.98
CA ASP A 25 2.67 17.32 2.30
C ASP A 25 1.75 16.80 3.41
N ASP A 26 0.46 16.59 3.11
CA ASP A 26 -0.51 16.11 4.08
C ASP A 26 -0.34 14.62 4.44
N MET A 27 -0.87 14.26 5.60
CA MET A 27 -0.99 12.87 6.04
C MET A 27 -2.06 12.15 5.20
N LEU A 28 -1.58 11.29 4.32
CA LEU A 28 -2.37 10.54 3.36
C LEU A 28 -2.32 9.03 3.67
N GLY A 29 -3.35 8.30 3.23
CA GLY A 29 -3.36 6.84 3.32
C GLY A 29 -2.31 6.29 2.38
N ARG A 30 -1.46 5.38 2.86
CA ARG A 30 -0.34 4.89 2.06
C ARG A 30 -0.07 3.43 2.31
N LEU A 31 0.42 2.74 1.29
CA LEU A 31 0.94 1.38 1.36
C LEU A 31 2.40 1.39 0.92
N GLY A 32 3.26 0.73 1.69
CA GLY A 32 4.69 0.66 1.40
C GLY A 32 5.31 -0.67 1.80
N TRP A 33 6.31 -1.06 1.02
CA TRP A 33 7.18 -2.21 1.28
C TRP A 33 8.58 -1.72 1.62
N PHE A 34 9.17 -2.29 2.67
CA PHE A 34 10.53 -2.02 3.10
C PHE A 34 11.34 -3.30 2.87
N ARG A 35 12.27 -3.21 1.92
CA ARG A 35 13.20 -4.28 1.62
C ARG A 35 14.29 -4.30 2.67
N ASN A 36 14.43 -5.45 3.31
CA ASN A 36 15.49 -5.70 4.27
C ASN A 36 16.84 -5.82 3.55
N PRO A 37 17.89 -5.10 3.98
CA PRO A 37 19.24 -5.22 3.42
C PRO A 37 20.00 -6.49 3.85
N GLY A 38 19.35 -7.41 4.58
CA GLY A 38 19.93 -8.66 5.11
C GLY A 38 20.56 -8.49 6.50
N VAL A 39 20.71 -7.26 6.98
CA VAL A 39 21.25 -6.92 8.30
C VAL A 39 20.40 -5.79 8.90
N ALA A 40 19.82 -6.01 10.08
CA ALA A 40 18.75 -5.14 10.61
C ALA A 40 19.17 -3.69 10.89
N ASP A 41 20.46 -3.45 11.14
CA ASP A 41 21.04 -2.14 11.48
C ASP A 41 21.45 -1.30 10.27
N ARG A 42 21.29 -1.83 9.05
CA ARG A 42 21.53 -1.10 7.81
C ARG A 42 20.27 -0.39 7.32
N GLU A 43 20.47 0.52 6.38
CA GLU A 43 19.38 1.24 5.74
C GLU A 43 18.45 0.30 4.95
N TRP A 44 17.15 0.38 5.24
CA TRP A 44 16.11 -0.35 4.51
C TRP A 44 15.66 0.48 3.31
N THR A 45 15.55 -0.15 2.15
CA THR A 45 15.01 0.52 0.96
C THR A 45 13.50 0.48 0.99
N ARG A 46 12.86 1.65 1.00
CA ARG A 46 11.41 1.79 0.90
C ARG A 46 10.96 1.82 -0.56
N TYR A 47 9.87 1.12 -0.84
CA TYR A 47 9.15 1.14 -2.10
C TYR A 47 7.69 1.51 -1.81
N ASP A 48 7.23 2.62 -2.39
CA ASP A 48 5.84 3.05 -2.27
C ASP A 48 4.95 2.33 -3.28
N ILE A 49 3.83 1.77 -2.79
CA ILE A 49 2.90 0.98 -3.60
C ILE A 49 1.68 1.82 -3.99
N SER A 50 1.11 2.55 -3.03
CA SER A 50 -0.04 3.41 -3.24
C SER A 50 -0.03 4.54 -2.23
N ARG A 51 -0.46 5.74 -2.63
CA ARG A 51 -0.64 6.88 -1.74
C ARG A 51 -1.91 7.62 -2.14
N ARG A 52 -2.91 7.66 -1.26
CA ARG A 52 -4.24 8.16 -1.58
C ARG A 52 -4.72 9.21 -0.61
N LYS A 53 -5.54 10.13 -1.13
CA LYS A 53 -6.20 11.17 -0.32
C LYS A 53 -6.92 10.57 0.90
N ARG A 54 -7.57 9.40 0.71
CA ARG A 54 -8.29 8.65 1.75
C ARG A 54 -7.77 7.23 1.93
N GLY A 55 -7.86 6.75 3.17
CA GLY A 55 -7.52 5.39 3.55
C GLY A 55 -6.90 5.33 4.94
N MET A 56 -7.21 4.28 5.67
CA MET A 56 -6.63 3.85 6.92
C MET A 56 -6.37 2.36 6.75
N PHE A 57 -5.11 1.99 6.57
CA PHE A 57 -4.71 0.62 6.24
C PHE A 57 -4.03 -0.02 7.45
N ASP A 58 -4.72 -0.92 8.13
CA ASP A 58 -4.39 -1.28 9.52
C ASP A 58 -3.92 -2.72 9.70
N ASP A 59 -4.36 -3.64 8.83
CA ASP A 59 -4.07 -5.06 8.95
C ASP A 59 -3.84 -5.69 7.59
N PHE A 60 -2.93 -6.68 7.55
CA PHE A 60 -2.50 -7.36 6.33
C PHE A 60 -2.16 -8.83 6.58
N GLU A 61 -2.69 -9.67 5.71
CA GLU A 61 -2.36 -11.09 5.62
C GLU A 61 -1.63 -11.36 4.30
N ALA A 62 -0.44 -11.94 4.38
CA ALA A 62 0.40 -12.24 3.22
C ALA A 62 0.28 -13.72 2.83
N ARG A 63 -0.20 -13.99 1.62
CA ARG A 63 -0.41 -15.35 1.12
C ARG A 63 -0.55 -15.33 -0.41
N ASP A 64 -0.07 -16.38 -1.07
CA ASP A 64 -0.42 -16.68 -2.46
C ASP A 64 -1.92 -17.05 -2.55
N LEU A 65 -2.76 -16.12 -3.05
CA LEU A 65 -4.22 -16.30 -3.07
C LEU A 65 -4.73 -16.92 -4.37
N ASP A 66 -4.02 -16.70 -5.48
CA ASP A 66 -4.44 -17.18 -6.80
C ASP A 66 -3.66 -18.43 -7.27
N GLY A 67 -2.59 -18.80 -6.56
CA GLY A 67 -1.81 -20.01 -6.78
C GLY A 67 -0.70 -19.87 -7.82
N ASP A 68 -0.27 -18.65 -8.14
CA ASP A 68 0.76 -18.39 -9.16
C ASP A 68 2.20 -18.47 -8.63
N GLY A 69 2.37 -18.64 -7.32
CA GLY A 69 3.65 -18.81 -6.64
C GLY A 69 4.31 -17.49 -6.19
N ASP A 70 3.61 -16.37 -6.32
CA ASP A 70 4.01 -15.09 -5.75
C ASP A 70 3.17 -14.71 -4.50
N VAL A 71 3.60 -13.69 -3.76
CA VAL A 71 2.98 -13.38 -2.44
C VAL A 71 2.09 -12.16 -2.56
N ASP A 72 0.78 -12.40 -2.44
CA ASP A 72 -0.23 -11.35 -2.36
C ASP A 72 -0.43 -10.80 -0.95
N PHE A 73 -1.23 -9.73 -0.87
CA PHE A 73 -1.73 -9.19 0.39
C PHE A 73 -3.25 -9.05 0.40
N VAL A 74 -3.90 -9.60 1.42
CA VAL A 74 -5.26 -9.20 1.82
C VAL A 74 -5.14 -8.18 2.92
N GLY A 75 -5.77 -7.01 2.76
CA GLY A 75 -5.72 -5.95 3.75
C GLY A 75 -7.09 -5.44 4.16
N THR A 76 -7.14 -4.76 5.30
CA THR A 76 -8.30 -3.97 5.71
C THR A 76 -8.09 -2.49 5.40
N ARG A 77 -9.18 -1.82 5.06
CA ARG A 77 -9.20 -0.38 4.84
C ARG A 77 -10.40 0.27 5.50
N GLY A 78 -10.14 1.24 6.35
CA GLY A 78 -11.12 2.20 6.83
C GLY A 78 -10.87 3.60 6.27
N ASN A 79 -11.64 4.57 6.79
CA ASN A 79 -11.52 5.98 6.47
C ASN A 79 -11.53 6.29 4.96
N SER A 80 -12.40 5.61 4.21
CA SER A 80 -12.43 5.73 2.76
C SER A 80 -13.79 5.49 2.12
N ALA A 81 -14.91 5.66 2.83
CA ALA A 81 -16.27 5.49 2.30
C ALA A 81 -16.42 6.05 0.86
N PRO A 82 -17.09 5.32 -0.06
CA PRO A 82 -17.72 4.01 0.11
C PRO A 82 -16.74 2.83 -0.03
N TYR A 83 -15.42 3.09 -0.01
CA TYR A 83 -14.37 2.12 -0.34
C TYR A 83 -13.83 1.35 0.87
N ASP A 84 -14.48 1.45 2.03
CA ASP A 84 -14.09 0.71 3.23
C ASP A 84 -14.27 -0.81 3.05
N GLY A 85 -13.62 -1.60 3.91
CA GLY A 85 -13.73 -3.05 3.96
C GLY A 85 -12.41 -3.76 3.68
N VAL A 86 -12.50 -4.95 3.09
CA VAL A 86 -11.35 -5.80 2.77
C VAL A 86 -10.98 -5.60 1.30
N PHE A 87 -9.68 -5.62 1.00
CA PHE A 87 -9.16 -5.55 -0.36
C PHE A 87 -8.03 -6.56 -0.56
N TRP A 88 -7.84 -6.97 -1.82
CA TRP A 88 -6.75 -7.83 -2.25
C TRP A 88 -5.80 -7.02 -3.14
N LEU A 89 -4.51 -7.12 -2.86
CA LEU A 89 -3.42 -6.69 -3.73
C LEU A 89 -2.74 -7.93 -4.30
N GLU A 90 -3.05 -8.20 -5.56
CA GLU A 90 -2.37 -9.20 -6.39
C GLU A 90 -0.97 -8.70 -6.71
N GLN A 91 0.04 -9.48 -6.31
CA GLN A 91 1.42 -9.24 -6.75
C GLN A 91 1.55 -9.83 -8.16
N VAL A 92 2.27 -9.14 -9.06
CA VAL A 92 2.42 -9.61 -10.44
C VAL A 92 3.89 -9.67 -10.80
N ARG A 93 4.45 -10.89 -10.88
CA ARG A 93 5.84 -11.08 -11.35
C ARG A 93 5.95 -10.88 -12.84
N THR A 94 6.85 -9.98 -13.22
CA THR A 94 7.14 -9.69 -14.61
C THR A 94 8.63 -9.57 -14.85
N GLU A 95 9.08 -9.93 -16.06
CA GLU A 95 10.48 -9.78 -16.47
C GLU A 95 10.86 -8.31 -16.71
N ALA A 96 9.90 -7.49 -17.14
CA ALA A 96 10.07 -6.05 -17.35
C ALA A 96 9.38 -5.25 -16.24
N PRO A 97 9.97 -4.14 -15.74
CA PRO A 97 9.37 -3.37 -14.66
C PRO A 97 7.96 -2.88 -15.00
N MET A 98 6.99 -3.24 -14.17
CA MET A 98 5.64 -2.67 -14.18
C MET A 98 5.19 -2.35 -12.75
N PRO A 99 4.09 -1.60 -12.56
CA PRO A 99 3.50 -1.45 -11.23
C PRO A 99 3.28 -2.83 -10.61
N ALA A 100 3.87 -3.08 -9.45
CA ALA A 100 3.97 -4.42 -8.87
C ALA A 100 2.62 -5.00 -8.40
N PHE A 101 1.54 -4.20 -8.41
CA PHE A 101 0.23 -4.60 -7.90
C PHE A 101 -0.92 -4.14 -8.80
N THR A 102 -1.88 -5.03 -9.01
CA THR A 102 -3.17 -4.71 -9.64
C THR A 102 -4.09 -4.03 -8.63
N ARG A 103 -4.87 -3.04 -9.07
CA ARG A 103 -5.85 -2.37 -8.19
C ARG A 103 -7.00 -3.31 -7.86
N ALA A 104 -7.36 -3.40 -6.59
CA ALA A 104 -8.53 -4.13 -6.11
C ALA A 104 -9.86 -3.66 -6.72
N ARG A 105 -9.93 -2.44 -7.27
CA ARG A 105 -11.16 -1.83 -7.80
C ARG A 105 -10.89 -0.81 -8.90
N ALA A 106 -11.88 -0.63 -9.78
CA ALA A 106 -11.82 0.32 -10.90
C ALA A 106 -11.89 1.80 -10.46
N ALA A 107 -12.68 2.09 -9.42
CA ALA A 107 -12.83 3.44 -8.86
C ALA A 107 -12.48 3.46 -7.38
N ASP A 108 -11.64 4.41 -6.98
CA ASP A 108 -11.11 4.54 -5.62
C ASP A 108 -10.79 6.02 -5.32
N SER A 109 -10.40 6.33 -4.08
CA SER A 109 -9.82 7.62 -3.69
C SER A 109 -8.61 7.96 -4.57
N VAL A 110 -8.51 9.23 -4.93
CA VAL A 110 -7.46 9.75 -5.81
C VAL A 110 -6.06 9.42 -5.29
N GLU A 111 -5.24 8.84 -6.17
CA GLU A 111 -3.79 8.67 -5.95
C GLU A 111 -3.10 10.04 -5.97
N MET A 112 -2.14 10.19 -5.07
CA MET A 112 -1.39 11.42 -4.86
C MET A 112 0.10 11.11 -5.06
N PRO A 113 0.85 12.02 -5.69
CA PRO A 113 2.28 11.82 -5.88
C PRO A 113 3.02 11.80 -4.53
N LEU A 114 4.25 11.32 -4.56
CA LEU A 114 5.16 11.48 -3.43
C LEU A 114 5.51 12.95 -3.24
N PRO A 115 5.73 13.41 -1.99
CA PRO A 115 6.34 14.71 -1.75
C PRO A 115 7.70 14.78 -2.46
N PRO A 116 8.12 15.96 -2.94
CA PRO A 116 9.49 16.15 -3.39
C PRO A 116 10.45 15.78 -2.24
N GLY A 117 11.48 14.98 -2.57
CA GLY A 117 12.52 14.54 -1.64
C GLY A 117 13.54 15.62 -1.31
#